data_AF-A0A523GK36-F1
#
_entry.id   AF-A0A523GK36-F1
#
_cell.length_a   1.000
_cell.length_b   1.000
_cell.length_c   1.000
_cell.angle_alpha   90.00
_cell.angle_beta   90.00
_cell.angle_gamma   90.00
#
_symmetry.space_group_name_H-M   'P 1'
#
loop_
_entity.id
_entity.type
_entity.pdbx_description
1 polymer ?
#
loop_
_entity_poly.entity_id
_entity_poly.type
_entity_poly.pdbx_seq_one_letter_code
_entity_poly.pdbx_strand_id
1 'polypeptide(L)' 'MSDYKFELSQIVFVIPVKMQGVIEDCNKPPIGENIYEVGVMYQSRVWKTTFYESELTAIEEKPFRT' A
#
# COMPACT_ATOMS: atom_id res chain seq x y z
N MET A 1 -17.83 -32.28 -6.01
CA MET A 1 -17.90 -31.30 -4.91
C MET A 1 -17.62 -29.95 -5.53
N SER A 2 -18.59 -29.03 -5.52
CA SER A 2 -18.43 -27.70 -6.10
C SER A 2 -17.81 -26.78 -5.04
N ASP A 3 -16.58 -26.34 -5.28
CA ASP A 3 -15.94 -25.29 -4.49
C ASP A 3 -16.76 -24.00 -4.66
N TYR A 4 -17.50 -23.62 -3.63
CA TYR A 4 -18.15 -22.33 -3.60
C TYR A 4 -17.07 -21.25 -3.45
N LYS A 5 -16.73 -20.62 -4.58
CA LYS A 5 -15.94 -19.39 -4.63
C LYS A 5 -16.89 -18.22 -4.39
N PHE A 6 -16.66 -17.48 -3.33
CA PHE A 6 -17.39 -16.25 -3.07
C PHE A 6 -16.66 -15.08 -3.70
N GLU A 7 -17.43 -14.17 -4.29
CA GLU A 7 -16.95 -12.91 -4.85
C GLU A 7 -17.23 -11.82 -3.82
N LEU A 8 -16.19 -11.11 -3.39
CA LEU A 8 -16.34 -9.99 -2.47
C LEU A 8 -17.05 -8.85 -3.23
N SER A 9 -18.30 -8.58 -2.90
CA SER A 9 -19.09 -7.53 -3.55
C SER A 9 -18.53 -6.13 -3.31
N GLN A 10 -17.87 -5.92 -2.16
CA GLN A 10 -17.14 -4.70 -1.86
C GLN A 10 -16.13 -4.97 -0.75
N ILE A 11 -14.87 -4.68 -1.00
CA ILE A 11 -13.84 -4.64 0.02
C ILE A 11 -13.64 -3.18 0.41
N VAL A 12 -14.27 -2.73 1.49
CA VAL A 12 -14.00 -1.40 2.07
C VAL A 12 -12.98 -1.56 3.19
N PHE A 13 -11.69 -1.49 2.85
CA PHE A 13 -10.64 -1.41 3.87
C PHE A 13 -10.42 0.05 4.27
N VAL A 14 -10.73 0.38 5.52
CA VAL A 14 -10.31 1.64 6.13
C VAL A 14 -8.92 1.40 6.72
N ILE A 15 -7.89 1.78 5.96
CA ILE A 15 -6.52 1.79 6.46
C ILE A 15 -6.45 2.90 7.53
N PRO A 16 -5.93 2.64 8.74
CA PRO A 16 -5.72 3.67 9.73
C PRO A 16 -4.91 4.84 9.15
N VAL A 17 -5.32 6.07 9.45
CA VAL A 17 -4.61 7.28 9.01
C VAL A 17 -3.14 7.19 9.44
N LYS A 18 -2.21 7.36 8.47
CA LYS A 18 -0.74 7.27 8.65
C LYS A 18 -0.18 5.87 8.92
N MET A 19 -0.76 4.85 8.30
CA MET A 19 -0.15 3.52 8.34
C MET A 19 1.17 3.49 7.58
N GLN A 20 2.22 2.93 8.18
CA GLN A 20 3.51 2.78 7.52
C GLN A 20 3.44 1.63 6.51
N GLY A 21 4.01 1.86 5.34
CA GLY A 21 4.10 0.87 4.28
C GLY A 21 5.45 0.96 3.58
N VAL A 22 5.81 -0.10 2.88
CA VAL A 22 7.04 -0.21 2.10
C VAL A 22 6.66 -0.19 0.62
N ILE A 23 7.34 0.65 -0.16
CA ILE A 23 7.16 0.68 -1.62
C ILE A 23 7.75 -0.60 -2.20
N GLU A 24 6.92 -1.40 -2.85
CA GLU A 24 7.33 -2.66 -3.48
C GLU A 24 7.55 -2.49 -4.99
N ASP A 25 6.75 -1.63 -5.63
CA ASP A 25 6.89 -1.32 -7.05
C ASP A 25 6.50 0.14 -7.35
N CYS A 26 6.94 0.66 -8.48
CA CYS A 26 6.67 2.02 -8.94
C CYS A 26 6.35 2.03 -10.43
N ASN A 27 5.15 2.47 -10.75
CA ASN A 27 4.74 2.76 -12.11
C ASN A 27 4.91 4.26 -12.40
N LYS A 28 5.83 4.57 -13.32
CA LYS A 28 6.16 5.95 -13.73
C LYS A 28 5.64 6.20 -15.15
N PRO A 29 4.38 6.64 -15.30
CA PRO A 29 3.87 6.96 -16.62
C PRO A 29 4.67 8.13 -17.22
N PRO A 30 4.80 8.21 -18.56
CA PRO A 30 5.53 9.29 -19.23
C PRO A 30 4.88 10.68 -19.03
N ILE A 31 3.60 10.73 -18.68
CA ILE A 31 2.84 11.94 -18.36
C ILE A 31 1.92 11.59 -17.18
N GLY A 32 1.92 12.43 -16.14
CA GLY A 32 1.07 12.25 -14.96
C GLY A 32 1.86 12.04 -13.68
N GLU A 33 1.14 11.63 -12.63
CA GLU A 33 1.70 11.36 -11.31
C GLU A 33 2.19 9.91 -11.19
N ASN A 34 3.28 9.69 -10.45
CA ASN A 34 3.78 8.35 -10.18
C ASN A 34 2.79 7.59 -9.29
N ILE A 35 2.59 6.32 -9.60
CA ILE A 35 1.76 5.41 -8.83
C ILE A 35 2.68 4.37 -8.20
N TYR A 36 2.57 4.17 -6.91
CA TYR A 36 3.39 3.24 -6.14
C TYR A 36 2.54 2.09 -5.63
N GLU A 37 3.00 0.86 -5.84
CA GLU A 37 2.48 -0.30 -5.10
C GLU A 37 3.16 -0.33 -3.74
N VAL A 38 2.36 -0.30 -2.68
CA VAL A 38 2.82 -0.25 -1.30
C VAL A 38 2.31 -1.46 -0.54
N GLY A 39 3.25 -2.21 0.04
CA GLY A 39 3.00 -3.26 1.00
C GLY A 39 2.79 -2.68 2.40
N VAL A 40 1.65 -2.94 3.01
CA VAL A 40 1.26 -2.45 4.33
C VAL A 40 1.07 -3.64 5.27
N MET A 41 1.78 -3.65 6.40
CA MET A 41 1.67 -4.71 7.40
C MET A 41 0.50 -4.44 8.35
N TYR A 42 -0.61 -5.16 8.22
CA TYR A 42 -1.77 -5.06 9.11
C TYR A 42 -2.17 -6.43 9.67
N GLN A 43 -2.30 -6.54 10.99
CA GLN A 43 -2.71 -7.78 11.68
C GLN A 43 -1.88 -9.01 11.26
N SER A 44 -0.56 -8.86 11.20
CA SER A 44 0.38 -9.92 10.78
C SER A 44 0.19 -10.41 9.35
N ARG A 45 -0.43 -9.61 8.49
CA ARG A 45 -0.56 -9.85 7.05
C ARG A 45 -0.04 -8.65 6.28
N VAL A 46 0.62 -8.92 5.16
CA VAL A 46 0.98 -7.89 4.20
C VAL A 46 -0.20 -7.70 3.24
N TRP A 47 -0.70 -6.47 3.18
CA TRP A 47 -1.69 -6.04 2.23
C TRP A 47 -1.02 -5.18 1.17
N LYS A 48 -1.33 -5.43 -0.10
CA LYS A 48 -0.84 -4.60 -1.20
C LYS A 48 -1.94 -3.62 -1.61
N THR A 49 -1.57 -2.37 -1.78
CA THR A 49 -2.45 -1.32 -2.28
C THR A 49 -1.63 -0.32 -3.07
N THR A 50 -2.27 0.42 -3.97
CA THR A 50 -1.62 1.44 -4.78
C THR A 50 -1.94 2.83 -4.26
N PHE A 51 -0.95 3.72 -4.26
CA PHE A 51 -1.10 5.13 -3.89
C PHE A 51 -0.47 6.02 -4.95
N TYR A 52 -1.00 7.23 -5.09
CA TYR A 52 -0.34 8.31 -5.82
C TYR A 52 0.81 8.89 -5.00
N GLU A 53 1.80 9.46 -5.68
CA GLU A 53 2.96 10.09 -5.03
C GLU A 53 2.57 11.15 -3.99
N SER A 54 1.58 11.99 -4.27
CA SER A 54 1.05 13.03 -3.38
C SER A 54 0.33 12.51 -2.14
N GLU A 55 -0.10 11.25 -2.16
CA GLU A 55 -0.72 10.59 -1.01
C GLU A 55 0.32 10.00 -0.06
N LEU A 56 1.57 9.86 -0.50
CA LEU A 56 2.67 9.33 0.27
C LEU A 56 3.46 10.44 0.96
N THR A 57 3.80 10.22 2.23
CA THR A 57 4.71 11.08 2.96
C THR A 57 5.94 10.27 3.33
N ALA A 58 7.12 10.71 2.88
CA ALA A 58 8.37 10.08 3.27
C ALA A 58 8.56 10.20 4.79
N ILE A 59 8.84 9.07 5.43
CA ILE A 59 9.27 9.05 6.83
C ILE A 59 10.79 9.13 6.78
N GLU A 60 11.37 10.27 7.17
CA GLU A 60 12.81 10.36 7.37
C GLU A 60 13.21 9.34 8.45
N GLU A 61 13.94 8.29 8.06
CA GLU A 61 14.66 7.49 9.04
C GLU A 61 15.64 8.43 9.74
N LYS A 62 15.41 8.70 11.03
CA LYS A 62 16.44 9.38 11.83
C LYS A 62 17.72 8.54 11.69
N PRO A 63 18.83 9.10 11.19
CA PRO A 63 20.08 8.36 11.17
C PRO A 63 20.38 7.95 12.60
N PHE A 64 20.46 6.65 12.85
CA PHE A 64 20.94 6.11 14.11
C PHE A 64 22.32 6.74 14.37
N ARG A 65 22.36 7.69 15.30
CA ARG A 65 23.63 8.16 15.87
C ARG A 65 24.10 7.08 16.82
N THR A 66 25.00 6.22 16.34
CA THR A 66 25.91 5.43 17.18
C THR A 66 26.82 6.33 18.01
#